data_AF-A0A350H9L5-F1
#
_entry.id   AF-A0A350H9L5-F1
#
_cell.length_a   1.000
_cell.length_b   1.000
_cell.length_c   1.000
_cell.angle_alpha   90.00
_cell.angle_beta   90.00
_cell.angle_gamma   90.00
#
_symmetry.space_group_name_H-M   'P 1'
#
loop_
_entity.id
_entity.type
_entity.pdbx_description
1 polymer ?
#
loop_
_entity_poly.entity_id
_entity_poly.type
_entity_poly.pdbx_seq_one_letter_code
_entity_poly.pdbx_strand_id
1 'polypeptide(L)'
;AGRTPILLVDRDITKAGIPLNIGEKILNVPKGAFYLANKLNAEITAGAYVRIKSKRYRFKVILKSLGKSESMEDGAKKTIESLFEMIRDYPEQWFAFDLNWEK
;
A
#
# COMPACT_ATOMS: atom_id res chain seq x y z
N ALA A 1 -16.91 12.85 12.98
CA ALA A 1 -15.55 12.66 12.43
C ALA A 1 -14.67 12.05 13.51
N GLY A 2 -13.70 11.18 13.15
CA GLY A 2 -12.87 10.44 14.12
C GLY A 2 -12.61 8.97 13.79
N ARG A 3 -12.81 8.54 12.53
CA ARG A 3 -12.53 7.18 12.08
C ARG A 3 -11.39 7.21 11.08
N THR A 4 -10.44 6.30 11.20
CA THR A 4 -9.35 6.10 10.25
C THR A 4 -9.69 4.91 9.36
N PRO A 5 -10.05 5.13 8.07
CA PRO A 5 -10.31 4.02 7.17
C PRO A 5 -9.01 3.25 6.90
N ILE A 6 -9.10 1.93 6.87
CA ILE A 6 -8.02 1.03 6.47
C ILE A 6 -8.40 0.46 5.11
N LEU A 7 -7.51 0.62 4.13
CA LEU A 7 -7.73 0.19 2.75
C LEU A 7 -6.55 -0.65 2.29
N LEU A 8 -6.84 -1.76 1.60
CA LEU A 8 -5.82 -2.56 0.94
C LEU A 8 -5.43 -1.88 -0.38
N VAL A 9 -4.13 -1.77 -0.61
CA VAL A 9 -3.54 -1.01 -1.73
C VAL A 9 -2.51 -1.81 -2.52
N ASP A 10 -2.27 -3.07 -2.14
CA ASP A 10 -1.27 -3.94 -2.75
C ASP A 10 -1.75 -4.58 -4.07
N ARG A 11 -3.05 -4.57 -4.35
CA ARG A 11 -3.66 -5.23 -5.52
C ARG A 11 -4.87 -4.48 -6.06
N ASP A 12 -4.82 -4.15 -7.35
CA ASP A 12 -5.99 -3.77 -8.13
C ASP A 12 -6.38 -4.88 -9.12
N ILE A 13 -7.45 -5.60 -8.80
CA ILE A 13 -7.98 -6.70 -9.64
C ILE A 13 -8.69 -6.13 -10.89
N THR A 14 -9.15 -4.88 -10.83
CA THR A 14 -9.95 -4.27 -11.91
C THR A 14 -9.10 -3.67 -13.03
N LYS A 15 -7.80 -3.47 -12.80
CA LYS A 15 -6.86 -2.74 -13.69
C LYS A 15 -7.30 -1.30 -14.02
N ALA A 16 -8.21 -0.74 -13.24
CA ALA A 16 -8.68 0.64 -13.38
C ALA A 16 -7.95 1.61 -12.41
N GLY A 17 -6.89 1.13 -11.77
CA GLY A 17 -6.05 1.79 -10.78
C GLY A 17 -5.22 2.95 -11.32
N ILE A 18 -4.38 3.50 -10.46
CA ILE A 18 -3.31 4.42 -10.86
C ILE A 18 -2.17 3.57 -11.42
N PRO A 19 -1.81 3.73 -12.71
CA PRO A 19 -0.67 3.03 -13.27
C PRO A 19 0.63 3.63 -12.72
N LEU A 20 1.47 2.79 -12.13
CA LEU A 20 2.81 3.17 -11.66
C LEU A 20 3.86 2.32 -12.37
N ASN A 21 4.93 2.98 -12.83
CA ASN A 21 6.09 2.30 -13.39
C ASN A 21 7.00 1.80 -12.28
N ILE A 22 7.20 0.49 -12.21
CA ILE A 22 8.15 -0.17 -11.31
C ILE A 22 9.17 -0.92 -12.17
N GLY A 23 10.33 -0.28 -12.40
CA GLY A 23 11.27 -0.75 -13.41
C GLY A 23 10.62 -0.75 -14.79
N GLU A 24 10.67 -1.88 -15.48
CA GLU A 24 10.08 -2.07 -16.81
C GLU A 24 8.62 -2.56 -16.76
N LYS A 25 8.01 -2.66 -15.58
CA LYS A 25 6.65 -3.18 -15.41
C LYS A 25 5.69 -2.10 -14.96
N ILE A 26 4.42 -2.24 -15.34
CA ILE A 26 3.34 -1.38 -14.87
C ILE A 26 2.58 -2.11 -13.76
N LEU A 27 2.47 -1.45 -12.61
CA LEU A 27 1.64 -1.85 -11.48
C LEU A 27 0.42 -0.93 -11.42
N ASN A 28 -0.78 -1.51 -11.45
CA ASN A 28 -2.01 -0.76 -11.22
C ASN A 28 -2.35 -0.76 -9.72
N VAL A 29 -2.42 0.43 -9.11
CA VAL A 29 -2.67 0.60 -7.67
C VAL A 29 -4.12 1.07 -7.43
N PRO A 30 -4.87 0.49 -6.48
CA PRO A 30 -6.23 0.92 -6.19
C PRO A 30 -6.34 2.41 -5.85
N LYS A 31 -7.27 3.12 -6.51
CA LYS A 31 -7.45 4.58 -6.36
C LYS A 31 -8.01 5.02 -5.01
N GLY A 32 -8.72 4.13 -4.31
CA GLY A 32 -9.60 4.49 -3.19
C GLY A 32 -8.90 5.26 -2.07
N ALA A 33 -7.71 4.80 -1.65
CA ALA A 33 -6.97 5.45 -0.57
C ALA A 33 -6.54 6.88 -0.95
N PHE A 34 -6.03 7.05 -2.16
CA PHE A 34 -5.50 8.33 -2.64
C PHE A 34 -6.61 9.32 -3.00
N TYR A 35 -7.72 8.81 -3.54
CA TYR A 35 -8.93 9.61 -3.76
C TYR A 35 -9.46 10.19 -2.44
N LEU A 36 -9.58 9.35 -1.40
CA LEU A 36 -10.05 9.82 -0.09
C LEU A 36 -9.06 10.78 0.56
N ALA A 37 -7.76 10.49 0.51
CA ALA A 37 -6.73 11.35 1.08
C ALA A 37 -6.76 12.75 0.45
N ASN A 38 -6.78 12.85 -0.88
CA ASN A 38 -6.84 14.13 -1.57
C ASN A 38 -8.17 14.86 -1.33
N LYS A 39 -9.31 14.15 -1.43
CA LYS A 39 -10.63 14.75 -1.21
C LYS A 39 -10.79 15.33 0.19
N LEU A 40 -10.17 14.70 1.20
CA LEU A 40 -10.26 15.11 2.59
C LEU A 40 -9.07 15.95 3.05
N ASN A 41 -8.10 16.24 2.18
CA ASN A 41 -6.83 16.88 2.53
C ASN A 41 -6.15 16.18 3.75
N ALA A 42 -6.19 14.85 3.75
CA ALA A 42 -5.75 13.99 4.84
C ALA A 42 -4.36 13.40 4.57
N GLU A 43 -3.66 13.07 5.66
CA GLU A 43 -2.37 12.38 5.59
C GLU A 43 -2.55 10.90 5.30
N ILE A 44 -1.55 10.32 4.63
CA ILE A 44 -1.46 8.90 4.33
C ILE A 44 -0.50 8.24 5.33
N THR A 45 -0.91 7.12 5.89
CA THR A 45 -0.04 6.21 6.64
C THR A 45 -0.04 4.86 5.94
N ALA A 46 1.12 4.39 5.51
CA ALA A 46 1.28 3.04 5.02
C ALA A 46 1.50 2.09 6.19
N GLY A 47 0.98 0.86 6.09
CA GLY A 47 1.22 -0.13 7.12
C GLY A 47 1.03 -1.56 6.66
N ALA A 48 1.66 -2.46 7.38
CA ALA A 48 1.60 -3.89 7.15
C ALA A 48 1.46 -4.65 8.48
N TYR A 49 0.78 -5.79 8.42
CA TYR A 49 0.71 -6.75 9.51
C TYR A 49 1.80 -7.79 9.32
N VAL A 50 2.73 -7.88 10.28
CA VAL A 50 3.84 -8.83 10.24
C VAL A 50 3.68 -9.82 11.40
N ARG A 51 3.69 -11.11 11.09
CA ARG A 51 3.68 -12.17 12.10
C ARG A 51 5.05 -12.23 12.77
N ILE A 52 5.05 -12.17 14.10
CA ILE A 52 6.24 -12.45 14.90
C ILE A 52 6.27 -13.95 15.20
N LYS A 53 7.42 -14.61 14.98
CA LYS A 53 7.62 -16.03 15.35
C LYS A 53 7.50 -16.18 16.87
N SER A 54 6.32 -16.56 17.33
CA SER A 54 6.04 -16.91 18.73
C SER A 54 5.08 -18.11 18.77
N LYS A 55 4.98 -18.79 19.92
CA LYS A 55 4.05 -19.93 20.10
C LYS A 55 2.56 -19.54 19.94
N ARG A 56 2.24 -18.23 19.89
CA ARG A 56 0.90 -17.69 19.62
C ARG A 56 0.93 -16.86 18.33
N TYR A 57 -0.18 -16.82 17.59
CA TYR A 57 -0.33 -15.92 16.43
C TYR A 57 -0.34 -14.48 16.92
N ARG A 58 0.85 -13.87 17.00
CA ARG A 58 1.04 -12.47 17.34
C ARG A 58 1.48 -11.71 16.10
N PHE A 59 0.80 -10.61 15.83
CA PHE A 59 1.13 -9.70 14.74
C PHE A 59 1.69 -8.41 15.33
N LYS A 60 2.73 -7.87 14.68
CA LYS A 60 3.18 -6.49 14.82
C LYS A 60 2.55 -5.69 13.70
N VAL A 61 1.98 -4.55 14.02
CA VAL A 61 1.61 -3.56 13.00
C VAL A 61 2.83 -2.66 12.79
N ILE A 62 3.31 -2.60 11.56
CA ILE A 62 4.32 -1.62 11.15
C ILE A 62 3.56 -0.48 10.49
N LEU A 63 3.76 0.74 10.95
CA LEU A 63 3.15 1.95 10.40
C LEU A 63 4.26 2.92 10.00
N LYS A 64 4.10 3.55 8.85
CA LYS A 64 4.96 4.62 8.35
C LYS A 64 4.08 5.77 7.89
N SER A 65 4.19 6.92 8.58
CA SER A 65 3.53 8.14 8.10
C SER A 65 4.22 8.60 6.82
N LEU A 66 3.43 8.88 5.79
CA LEU A 66 3.90 9.40 4.50
C LEU A 66 3.54 10.89 4.32
N GLY A 67 2.84 11.47 5.30
CA GLY A 67 2.35 12.84 5.25
C GLY A 67 1.25 13.03 4.20
N LYS A 68 1.09 14.27 3.74
CA LYS A 68 0.15 14.61 2.67
C LYS A 68 0.75 14.30 1.29
N SER A 69 -0.11 13.94 0.35
CA SER A 69 0.24 13.80 -1.06
C SER A 69 -0.12 15.05 -1.85
N GLU A 70 0.67 15.36 -2.88
CA GLU A 70 0.38 16.46 -3.81
C GLU A 70 -0.65 16.06 -4.88
N SER A 71 -0.68 14.78 -5.24
CA SER A 71 -1.58 14.19 -6.21
C SER A 71 -1.93 12.74 -5.84
N MET A 72 -2.87 12.12 -6.56
CA MET A 72 -3.21 10.71 -6.30
C MET A 72 -2.03 9.80 -6.65
N GLU A 73 -1.33 10.13 -7.73
CA GLU A 73 -0.14 9.46 -8.24
C GLU A 73 1.03 9.55 -7.24
N ASP A 74 1.26 10.73 -6.66
CA ASP A 74 2.28 10.93 -5.63
C ASP A 74 1.99 10.08 -4.39
N GLY A 75 0.75 10.10 -3.91
CA GLY A 75 0.31 9.26 -2.79
C GLY A 75 0.48 7.77 -3.07
N ALA A 76 0.12 7.33 -4.28
CA ALA A 76 0.27 5.94 -4.70
C ALA A 76 1.75 5.53 -4.76
N LYS A 77 2.60 6.36 -5.36
CA LYS A 77 4.04 6.11 -5.46
C LYS A 77 4.70 5.97 -4.09
N LYS A 78 4.52 6.95 -3.20
CA LYS A 78 5.07 6.90 -1.82
C LYS A 78 4.60 5.67 -1.05
N THR A 79 3.33 5.29 -1.25
CA THR A 79 2.75 4.13 -0.58
C THR A 79 3.33 2.81 -1.07
N ILE A 80 3.49 2.64 -2.40
CA ILE A 80 4.11 1.44 -2.98
C ILE A 80 5.60 1.34 -2.63
N GLU A 81 6.33 2.45 -2.64
CA GLU A 81 7.74 2.48 -2.19
C GLU A 81 7.87 2.01 -0.74
N SER A 82 7.03 2.56 0.16
CA SER A 82 6.97 2.13 1.55
C SER A 82 6.56 0.66 1.71
N LEU A 83 5.63 0.18 0.89
CA LEU A 83 5.21 -1.21 0.92
C LEU A 83 6.36 -2.14 0.50
N PHE A 84 7.11 -1.79 -0.55
CA PHE A 84 8.28 -2.58 -0.97
C PHE A 84 9.40 -2.60 0.06
N GLU A 85 9.62 -1.51 0.80
CA GLU A 85 10.53 -1.54 1.96
C GLU A 85 10.07 -2.59 3.00
N MET A 86 8.78 -2.57 3.38
CA MET A 86 8.23 -3.53 4.35
C MET A 86 8.28 -4.98 3.84
N ILE A 87 8.05 -5.19 2.53
CA ILE A 87 8.15 -6.51 1.89
C ILE A 87 9.59 -7.01 1.86
N ARG A 88 10.59 -6.14 1.64
CA ARG A 88 12.01 -6.56 1.67
C ARG A 88 12.42 -7.11 3.03
N ASP A 89 11.85 -6.57 4.11
CA ASP A 89 12.13 -7.04 5.47
C ASP A 89 11.45 -8.39 5.81
N TYR A 90 10.29 -8.68 5.19
CA TYR A 90 9.47 -9.88 5.47
C TYR A 90 8.84 -10.49 4.20
N PRO A 91 9.64 -10.86 3.18
CA PRO A 91 9.13 -11.24 1.87
C PRO A 91 8.24 -12.48 1.90
N GLU A 92 8.52 -13.42 2.80
CA GLU A 92 7.77 -14.67 2.96
C GLU A 92 6.36 -14.47 3.52
N GLN A 93 6.06 -13.27 4.05
CA GLN A 93 4.78 -12.94 4.64
C GLN A 93 3.88 -12.14 3.70
N TRP A 94 4.38 -11.80 2.51
CA TRP A 94 3.60 -11.11 1.50
C TRP A 94 2.85 -12.13 0.64
N PHE A 95 1.55 -12.26 0.89
CA PHE A 95 0.66 -13.20 0.21
C PHE A 95 0.22 -12.68 -1.17
N ALA A 96 1.13 -12.68 -2.13
CA ALA A 96 0.96 -11.97 -3.40
C ALA A 96 0.81 -12.90 -4.62
N PHE A 97 -0.10 -13.88 -4.51
CA PHE A 97 -0.31 -14.90 -5.54
C PHE A 97 -0.96 -14.37 -6.83
N ASP A 98 -1.71 -13.27 -6.75
CA ASP A 98 -2.48 -12.68 -7.86
C ASP A 98 -1.98 -11.28 -8.27
N LEU A 99 -0.67 -11.05 -8.21
CA LEU A 99 -0.09 -9.79 -8.69
C LEU A 99 -0.13 -9.73 -10.22
N ASN A 100 -1.02 -8.88 -10.73
CA ASN A 100 -1.12 -8.61 -12.15
C ASN A 100 -0.14 -7.50 -12.55
N TRP A 101 1.09 -7.90 -12.86
CA TRP A 101 2.08 -7.03 -13.49
C TRP A 101 1.83 -6.97 -15.00
N GLU A 102 1.63 -5.77 -15.53
CA GLU A 102 1.57 -5.57 -16.99
C GLU A 102 2.98 -5.30 -17.53
N LYS A 103 3.25 -5.82 -18.73
CA LYS A 103 4.46 -5.52 -19.51
C LYS A 103 4.29 -4.21 -20.26
#